data_AF-D0EWC1-F1
#
_entry.id   AF-D0EWC1-F1
#
_cell.length_a   1.000
_cell.length_b   1.000
_cell.length_c   1.000
_cell.angle_alpha   90.00
_cell.angle_beta   90.00
_cell.angle_gamma   90.00
#
_symmetry.space_group_name_H-M   'P 1'
#
loop_
_entity.id
_entity.type
_entity.pdbx_description
1 polymer ?
#
loop_
_entity_poly.entity_id
_entity_poly.type
_entity_poly.pdbx_seq_one_letter_code
_entity_poly.pdbx_strand_id
1 'polypeptide(L)' 'EEFLRYDSDVGEHRAVTELGRSWAEDFNSQKDYMEQKRAE' A
#
# COMPACT_ATOMS: atom_id res chain seq x y z
N GLU A 1 -13.83 -8.69 -0.16
CA GLU A 1 -13.20 -8.08 -1.34
C GLU A 1 -11.90 -7.46 -0.87
N GLU A 2 -10.76 -7.91 -1.39
CA GLU A 2 -9.50 -7.20 -1.13
C GLU A 2 -9.49 -5.98 -2.05
N PHE A 3 -9.26 -4.80 -1.48
CA PHE A 3 -9.17 -3.54 -2.22
C PHE A 3 -7.72 -3.13 -2.46
N LEU A 4 -6.81 -3.61 -1.60
CA LEU A 4 -5.42 -3.23 -1.53
C LEU A 4 -4.54 -4.45 -1.18
N ARG A 5 -3.35 -4.54 -1.78
CA ARG A 5 -2.32 -5.52 -1.44
C ARG A 5 -0.99 -4.84 -1.20
N TYR A 6 -0.24 -5.24 -0.17
CA TYR A 6 1.15 -4.81 -0.03
C TYR A 6 2.05 -5.67 -0.94
N ASP A 7 2.85 -5.02 -1.78
CA ASP A 7 3.82 -5.63 -2.67
C ASP A 7 5.21 -5.46 -2.05
N SER A 8 5.77 -6.55 -1.50
CA SER A 8 7.07 -6.55 -0.83
C SER A 8 8.25 -6.37 -1.78
N ASP A 9 8.09 -6.71 -3.07
CA ASP A 9 9.13 -6.52 -4.08
C ASP A 9 9.32 -5.03 -4.41
N VAL A 10 8.22 -4.26 -4.35
CA VAL A 10 8.23 -2.81 -4.57
C VAL A 10 8.26 -2.02 -3.26
N GLY A 11 7.87 -2.64 -2.15
CA GLY A 11 7.72 -2.00 -0.85
C GLY A 11 6.55 -1.02 -0.81
N GLU A 12 5.47 -1.29 -1.54
CA GLU A 12 4.34 -0.38 -1.74
C GLU A 12 2.99 -1.10 -1.79
N HIS A 13 1.94 -0.39 -1.38
CA HIS A 13 0.57 -0.84 -1.53
C HIS A 13 0.10 -0.69 -2.99
N ARG A 14 -0.38 -1.78 -3.57
CA ARG A 14 -0.98 -1.88 -4.91
C ARG A 14 -2.49 -2.05 -4.80
N ALA A 15 -3.24 -1.22 -5.51
CA ALA A 15 -4.68 -1.37 -5.64
C ALA A 15 -5.03 -2.61 -6.47
N VAL A 16 -5.91 -3.46 -5.95
CA VAL A 16 -6.44 -4.64 -6.69
C VAL A 16 -7.79 -4.34 -7.34
N THR A 17 -8.45 -3.25 -6.92
CA THR A 17 -9.66 -2.71 -7.55
C THR A 17 -9.49 -1.22 -7.82
N GLU A 18 -10.36 -0.63 -8.65
CA GLU A 18 -10.29 0.81 -8.95
C GLU A 18 -10.53 1.68 -7.72
N LEU A 19 -11.42 1.25 -6.80
CA LEU A 19 -11.66 1.91 -5.52
C LEU A 19 -10.43 1.86 -4.60
N GLY A 20 -9.61 0.82 -4.72
CA GLY A 20 -8.39 0.66 -3.94
C GLY A 20 -7.28 1.66 -4.29
N ARG A 21 -7.37 2.40 -5.42
CA ARG A 21 -6.31 3.34 -5.82
C ARG A 21 -6.17 4.49 -4.83
N SER A 22 -7.28 5.10 -4.42
CA SER A 22 -7.21 6.22 -3.47
C SER A 22 -6.62 5.78 -2.13
N TRP A 23 -6.96 4.57 -1.67
CA TRP A 23 -6.39 4.00 -0.45
C TRP A 23 -4.92 3.64 -0.62
N ALA A 24 -4.51 3.09 -1.77
CA ALA A 24 -3.10 2.83 -2.05
C ALA A 24 -2.25 4.09 -2.02
N GLU A 25 -2.75 5.18 -2.63
CA GLU A 25 -2.08 6.47 -2.60
C GLU A 25 -1.99 7.03 -1.18
N ASP A 26 -3.06 6.94 -0.40
CA ASP A 26 -3.08 7.40 0.99
C ASP A 26 -2.06 6.63 1.86
N PHE A 27 -2.09 5.30 1.82
CA PHE A 27 -1.16 4.47 2.58
C PHE A 27 0.31 4.67 2.13
N ASN A 28 0.57 4.73 0.81
CA ASN A 28 1.93 4.96 0.30
C ASN A 28 2.47 6.37 0.60
N SER A 29 1.58 7.33 0.86
CA SER A 29 1.98 8.69 1.26
C SER A 29 2.46 8.76 2.72
N GLN A 30 2.01 7.84 3.58
CA GLN A 30 2.34 7.80 5.01
C GLN A 30 3.72 7.20 5.24
N LYS A 31 4.75 8.04 5.27
CA LYS A 31 6.16 7.62 5.37
C LYS A 31 6.46 6.72 6.57
N ASP A 32 6.04 7.10 7.77
CA ASP A 32 6.30 6.31 8.99
C ASP A 32 5.66 4.92 8.93
N TYR A 33 4.44 4.84 8.39
CA TYR A 33 3.72 3.58 8.20
C TYR A 33 4.42 2.68 7.16
N MET A 34 4.82 3.27 6.03
CA MET A 34 5.52 2.54 4.97
C MET A 34 6.91 2.08 5.41
N GLU A 35 7.62 2.84 6.23
CA GLU A 35 8.91 2.43 6.80
C GLU A 35 8.76 1.21 7.70
N GLN A 36 7.76 1.20 8.59
CA GLN A 36 7.46 0.04 9.41
C GLN A 36 7.10 -1.18 8.55
N LYS A 37 6.25 -1.00 7.54
CA LYS A 37 5.82 -2.10 6.65
C LYS A 37 6.93 -2.68 5.79
N ARG A 38 7.95 -1.88 5.45
CA ARG A 38 9.14 -2.33 4.71
C ARG A 38 10.16 -3.06 5.59
N ALA A 39 10.09 -2.85 6.90
CA ALA A 39 11.01 -3.43 7.86
C ALA A 39 10.52 -4.77 8.45
N GLU A 40 9.26 -5.16 8.18
CA GLU A 40 8.72 -6.51 8.44
C GLU A 40 9.25 -7.55 7.45
#